data_AF-A0A6G3XHD1-F1
#
_entry.id   AF-A0A6G3XHD1-F1
#
_cell.length_a   1.000
_cell.length_b   1.000
_cell.length_c   1.000
_cell.angle_alpha   90.00
_cell.angle_beta   90.00
_cell.angle_gamma   90.00
#
_symmetry.space_group_name_H-M   'P 1'
#
loop_
_entity.id
_entity.type
_entity.pdbx_description
1 polymer ?
#
loop_
_entity_poly.entity_id
_entity_poly.type
_entity_poly.pdbx_seq_one_letter_code
_entity_poly.pdbx_strand_id
1 'polypeptide(L)'
;MPRVPFWAQIVAGLVLGVLLGWLARSQDLGWLVTTLDEIGSLFVQLLKLAVAPLVFFAILVSITNLRQVNNAARLATRTLLWFMITSLIAVAIGLAIGLITNPGSGTGLTPKDGALSETKGSWIDFLTGIV
;
A
#
# COMPACT_ATOMS: atom_id res chain seq x y z
N MET A 1 -16.36 -18.38 -28.35
CA MET A 1 -16.59 -17.21 -27.45
C MET A 1 -15.24 -16.58 -27.16
N PRO A 2 -14.96 -15.34 -27.61
CA PRO A 2 -13.71 -14.68 -27.25
C PRO A 2 -13.65 -14.51 -25.73
N ARG A 3 -12.55 -14.95 -25.10
CA ARG A 3 -12.35 -14.83 -23.64
C ARG A 3 -11.95 -13.39 -23.33
N VAL A 4 -12.74 -12.70 -22.51
CA VAL A 4 -12.35 -11.38 -21.98
C VAL A 4 -11.03 -11.50 -21.21
N PRO A 5 -10.05 -10.61 -21.46
CA PRO A 5 -8.75 -10.69 -20.82
C PRO A 5 -8.85 -10.40 -19.32
N PHE A 6 -7.97 -11.02 -18.52
CA PHE A 6 -8.05 -10.96 -17.05
C PHE A 6 -7.96 -9.54 -16.49
N TRP A 7 -7.10 -8.69 -17.04
CA TRP A 7 -7.01 -7.28 -16.61
C TRP A 7 -8.33 -6.54 -16.81
N ALA A 8 -9.06 -6.83 -17.88
CA ALA A 8 -10.35 -6.20 -18.16
C ALA A 8 -11.43 -6.72 -17.19
N GLN A 9 -11.33 -7.99 -16.76
CA GLN A 9 -12.21 -8.53 -15.72
C GLN A 9 -11.97 -7.81 -14.38
N ILE A 10 -10.72 -7.51 -14.02
CA ILE A 10 -10.39 -6.74 -12.80
C ILE A 10 -10.96 -5.33 -12.89
N VAL A 11 -10.76 -4.63 -14.02
CA VAL A 11 -11.28 -3.27 -14.21
C VAL A 11 -12.81 -3.27 -14.16
N ALA A 12 -13.47 -4.23 -14.82
CA ALA A 12 -14.91 -4.38 -14.74
C ALA A 12 -15.38 -4.65 -13.30
N GLY A 13 -14.68 -5.51 -12.56
CA GLY A 13 -14.95 -5.78 -11.14
C GLY A 13 -14.81 -4.54 -10.26
N LEU A 14 -13.78 -3.71 -10.49
CA LEU A 14 -13.59 -2.44 -9.79
C LEU A 14 -14.76 -1.48 -10.05
N VAL A 15 -15.14 -1.31 -11.32
CA VAL A 15 -16.25 -0.43 -11.71
C VAL A 15 -17.56 -0.92 -11.09
N LEU A 16 -17.85 -2.21 -11.19
CA LEU A 16 -19.03 -2.82 -10.58
C LEU A 16 -19.03 -2.69 -9.05
N GLY A 17 -17.88 -2.91 -8.40
CA GLY A 17 -17.74 -2.75 -6.95
C GLY A 17 -18.03 -1.33 -6.48
N VAL A 18 -17.51 -0.32 -7.20
CA VAL A 18 -17.80 1.10 -6.92
C VAL A 18 -19.28 1.41 -7.11
N LEU A 19 -19.89 0.96 -8.21
CA LEU A 19 -21.32 1.20 -8.49
C LEU A 19 -22.23 0.53 -7.45
N LEU A 20 -21.94 -0.72 -7.08
CA LEU A 20 -22.69 -1.46 -6.07
C LEU A 20 -22.51 -0.85 -4.68
N GLY A 21 -21.30 -0.43 -4.32
CA GLY A 21 -21.02 0.26 -3.05
C GLY A 21 -21.74 1.61 -2.95
N TRP A 22 -21.76 2.37 -4.05
CA TRP A 22 -22.52 3.62 -4.13
C TRP A 22 -24.04 3.37 -4.00
N LEU A 23 -24.57 2.37 -4.73
CA LEU A 23 -25.99 2.01 -4.66
C LEU A 23 -26.37 1.56 -3.25
N ALA A 24 -25.57 0.69 -2.62
CA ALA A 24 -25.78 0.20 -1.27
C ALA A 24 -25.89 1.33 -0.25
N ARG A 25 -25.03 2.35 -0.37
CA ARG A 25 -25.05 3.53 0.52
C ARG A 25 -26.18 4.50 0.20
N SER A 26 -26.55 4.65 -1.07
CA SER A 26 -27.65 5.54 -1.48
C SER A 26 -29.04 5.04 -1.09
N GLN A 27 -29.23 3.72 -1.05
CA GLN A 27 -30.51 3.06 -0.76
C GLN A 27 -30.55 2.46 0.66
N ASP A 28 -29.54 2.74 1.49
CA ASP A 28 -29.36 2.23 2.85
C ASP A 28 -29.51 0.69 2.98
N LEU A 29 -28.95 -0.04 2.00
CA LEU A 29 -29.01 -1.50 1.93
C LEU A 29 -27.93 -2.12 2.79
N GLY A 30 -28.16 -2.18 4.11
CA GLY A 30 -27.19 -2.70 5.08
C GLY A 30 -26.64 -4.09 4.75
N TRP A 31 -27.47 -5.00 4.25
CA TRP A 31 -27.05 -6.37 3.87
C TRP A 31 -26.04 -6.38 2.72
N LEU A 32 -26.16 -5.44 1.77
CA LEU A 32 -25.27 -5.35 0.61
C LEU A 32 -23.93 -4.76 1.03
N VAL A 33 -23.93 -3.80 1.96
CA VAL A 33 -22.71 -3.23 2.56
C VAL A 33 -21.92 -4.31 3.29
N THR A 34 -22.56 -5.08 4.17
CA THR A 34 -21.88 -6.13 4.94
C THR A 34 -21.33 -7.22 4.02
N THR A 35 -22.09 -7.64 3.01
CA THR A 35 -21.65 -8.66 2.06
C THR A 35 -20.44 -8.19 1.23
N LEU A 36 -20.46 -6.95 0.73
CA LEU A 36 -19.33 -6.39 -0.02
C LEU A 36 -18.07 -6.27 0.83
N ASP A 37 -18.22 -5.85 2.09
CA ASP A 37 -17.10 -5.72 3.03
C ASP A 37 -16.52 -7.09 3.42
N GLU A 38 -17.37 -8.08 3.67
CA GLU A 38 -16.94 -9.44 3.99
C GLU A 38 -16.19 -10.08 2.81
N ILE A 39 -16.71 -9.94 1.58
CA ILE A 39 -16.02 -10.42 0.37
C ILE A 39 -14.67 -9.71 0.18
N GLY A 40 -14.64 -8.39 0.34
CA GLY A 40 -13.42 -7.59 0.19
C GLY A 40 -12.36 -7.94 1.24
N SER A 41 -12.77 -8.09 2.50
CA SER A 41 -11.89 -8.44 3.60
C SER A 41 -11.34 -9.86 3.45
N LEU A 42 -12.16 -10.84 3.06
CA LEU A 42 -11.71 -12.20 2.75
C LEU A 42 -10.69 -12.20 1.61
N PHE A 43 -10.94 -11.45 0.53
CA PHE A 43 -9.99 -11.33 -0.58
C PHE A 43 -8.63 -10.76 -0.09
N VAL A 44 -8.64 -9.68 0.68
CA VAL A 44 -7.43 -9.10 1.26
C VAL A 44 -6.74 -10.06 2.22
N GLN A 45 -7.49 -10.83 3.00
CA GLN A 45 -6.95 -11.83 3.92
C GLN A 45 -6.24 -12.96 3.18
N LEU A 46 -6.81 -13.44 2.07
CA LEU A 46 -6.19 -14.44 1.20
C LEU A 46 -4.91 -13.89 0.55
N LEU A 47 -4.90 -12.63 0.11
CA LEU A 47 -3.68 -11.98 -0.37
C LEU A 47 -2.60 -11.91 0.73
N LYS A 48 -2.97 -11.46 1.94
CA LYS A 48 -2.05 -11.38 3.07
C LYS A 48 -1.46 -12.74 3.45
N LEU A 49 -2.28 -13.80 3.41
CA LEU A 49 -1.85 -15.18 3.65
C LEU A 49 -0.79 -15.63 2.63
N ALA A 50 -0.94 -15.25 1.36
CA ALA A 50 0.01 -15.59 0.30
C ALA A 50 1.29 -14.73 0.34
N VAL A 51 1.19 -13.46 0.72
CA VAL A 51 2.32 -12.51 0.69
C VAL A 51 3.42 -12.91 1.67
N ALA A 52 3.09 -13.29 2.91
CA ALA A 52 4.08 -13.63 3.93
C ALA A 52 5.06 -14.76 3.50
N PRO A 53 4.59 -15.95 3.07
CA PRO A 53 5.50 -17.01 2.60
C PRO A 53 6.19 -16.62 1.29
N LEU A 54 5.51 -15.93 0.36
CA LEU A 54 6.10 -15.50 -0.89
C LEU A 54 7.32 -14.62 -0.67
N VAL A 55 7.22 -13.63 0.23
CA VAL A 55 8.32 -12.73 0.58
C VAL A 55 9.47 -13.49 1.24
N PHE A 56 9.16 -14.39 2.18
CA PHE A 56 10.18 -15.22 2.83
C PHE A 56 10.99 -16.04 1.82
N PHE A 57 10.32 -16.80 0.95
CA PHE A 57 11.00 -17.60 -0.06
C PHE A 57 11.72 -16.73 -1.11
N ALA A 58 11.15 -15.60 -1.51
CA ALA A 58 11.80 -14.67 -2.43
C ALA A 58 13.12 -14.13 -1.84
N ILE A 59 13.14 -13.73 -0.57
CA ILE A 59 14.35 -13.28 0.12
C ILE A 59 15.34 -14.44 0.27
N LEU A 60 14.89 -15.63 0.66
CA LEU A 60 15.74 -16.81 0.78
C LEU A 60 16.45 -17.13 -0.54
N VAL A 61 15.69 -17.21 -1.64
CA VAL A 61 16.22 -17.45 -3.00
C VAL A 61 17.12 -16.31 -3.45
N SER A 62 16.81 -15.06 -3.10
CA SER A 62 17.68 -13.92 -3.39
C SER A 62 19.04 -14.10 -2.71
N ILE A 63 19.06 -14.38 -1.41
CA ILE A 63 20.29 -14.53 -0.62
C ILE A 63 21.14 -15.70 -1.12
N THR A 64 20.54 -16.85 -1.43
CA THR A 64 21.29 -18.01 -1.93
C THR A 64 21.92 -17.74 -3.30
N ASN A 65 21.27 -16.95 -4.15
CA ASN A 65 21.79 -16.55 -5.45
C ASN A 65 22.83 -15.42 -5.39
N LEU A 66 22.84 -14.58 -4.34
CA LEU A 66 23.77 -13.45 -4.21
C LEU A 66 25.24 -13.87 -4.24
N ARG A 67 25.59 -15.09 -3.80
CA ARG A 67 26.99 -15.61 -3.85
C ARG A 67 27.53 -15.73 -5.28
N GLN A 68 26.66 -15.88 -6.28
CA GLN A 68 27.03 -15.99 -7.68
C GLN A 68 27.09 -14.63 -8.41
N VAL A 69 26.71 -13.53 -7.73
CA VAL A 69 26.63 -12.20 -8.33
C VAL A 69 27.92 -11.41 -8.04
N ASN A 70 28.79 -11.30 -9.04
CA ASN A 70 29.92 -10.36 -8.99
C ASN A 70 29.39 -8.93 -8.80
N ASN A 71 29.98 -8.18 -7.87
CA ASN A 71 29.60 -6.80 -7.52
C ASN A 71 28.19 -6.62 -6.91
N ALA A 72 27.67 -7.60 -6.16
CA ALA A 72 26.40 -7.49 -5.43
C ALA A 72 26.27 -6.20 -4.60
N ALA A 73 27.32 -5.77 -3.92
CA ALA A 73 27.33 -4.54 -3.12
C ALA A 73 27.08 -3.27 -3.96
N ARG A 74 27.62 -3.21 -5.19
CA ARG A 74 27.41 -2.08 -6.12
C ARG A 74 25.98 -2.06 -6.65
N LEU A 75 25.40 -3.22 -6.93
CA LEU A 75 24.02 -3.31 -7.38
C LEU A 75 23.06 -2.85 -6.26
N ALA A 76 23.27 -3.34 -5.04
CA ALA A 76 22.46 -2.95 -3.87
C ALA A 76 22.52 -1.43 -3.60
N THR A 77 23.71 -0.83 -3.63
CA THR A 77 23.86 0.63 -3.43
C THR A 77 23.21 1.44 -4.55
N ARG A 78 23.32 1.01 -5.83
CA ARG A 78 22.62 1.68 -6.94
C ARG A 78 21.10 1.61 -6.79
N THR A 79 20.57 0.45 -6.41
CA THR A 79 19.12 0.28 -6.16
C THR A 79 18.66 1.12 -4.99
N LEU A 80 19.43 1.17 -3.89
CA LEU A 80 19.11 2.02 -2.73
C LEU A 80 19.10 3.50 -3.10
N LEU A 81 20.12 3.96 -3.84
CA LEU A 81 20.21 5.35 -4.29
C LEU A 81 19.04 5.69 -5.22
N TRP A 82 18.68 4.78 -6.13
CA TRP A 82 17.50 4.93 -6.97
C TRP A 82 16.22 5.06 -6.14
N PHE A 83 16.00 4.18 -5.16
CA PHE A 83 14.84 4.26 -4.26
C PHE A 83 14.82 5.54 -3.44
N MET A 84 15.97 6.02 -2.95
CA MET A 84 16.06 7.28 -2.22
C MET A 84 15.63 8.47 -3.09
N ILE A 85 16.13 8.54 -4.33
CA ILE A 85 15.76 9.62 -5.26
C ILE A 85 14.27 9.55 -5.61
N THR A 86 13.74 8.38 -5.96
CA THR A 86 12.33 8.25 -6.33
C THR A 86 11.41 8.55 -5.14
N SER A 87 11.80 8.14 -3.93
CA SER A 87 11.04 8.42 -2.71
C SER A 87 11.08 9.92 -2.38
N LEU A 88 12.24 10.57 -2.53
CA LEU A 88 12.36 12.01 -2.34
C LEU A 88 11.45 12.77 -3.32
N ILE A 89 11.43 12.37 -4.59
CA ILE A 89 10.54 12.97 -5.60
C ILE A 89 9.07 12.75 -5.22
N ALA A 90 8.69 11.53 -4.82
CA ALA A 90 7.31 11.23 -4.41
C ALA A 90 6.87 12.06 -3.19
N VAL A 91 7.73 12.19 -2.19
CA VAL A 91 7.49 13.03 -0.99
C VAL A 91 7.38 14.49 -1.39
N ALA A 92 8.27 15.01 -2.24
CA ALA A 92 8.23 16.39 -2.71
C ALA A 92 6.92 16.70 -3.45
N ILE A 93 6.46 15.80 -4.33
CA ILE A 93 5.16 15.93 -5.02
C ILE A 93 4.00 15.89 -4.01
N GLY A 94 4.01 14.94 -3.07
CA GLY A 94 2.98 14.83 -2.05
C GLY A 94 2.88 16.09 -1.18
N LEU A 95 4.02 16.66 -0.76
CA LEU A 95 4.06 17.94 -0.04
C LEU A 95 3.58 19.09 -0.91
N ALA A 96 4.02 19.17 -2.16
CA ALA A 96 3.60 20.24 -3.07
C ALA A 96 2.08 20.24 -3.26
N ILE A 97 1.48 19.07 -3.54
CA ILE A 97 0.03 18.93 -3.64
C ILE A 97 -0.63 19.30 -2.32
N GLY A 98 -0.16 18.76 -1.18
CA GLY A 98 -0.74 19.03 0.13
C GLY A 98 -0.72 20.51 0.51
N LEU A 99 0.37 21.22 0.18
CA LEU A 99 0.50 22.66 0.42
C LEU A 99 -0.40 23.48 -0.52
N ILE A 100 -0.55 23.08 -1.79
CA ILE A 100 -1.38 23.79 -2.77
C ILE A 100 -2.88 23.58 -2.48
N THR A 101 -3.29 22.34 -2.21
CA THR A 101 -4.72 22.02 -2.04
C THR A 101 -5.22 22.28 -0.62
N ASN A 102 -4.32 22.41 0.36
CA ASN A 102 -4.62 22.63 1.78
C ASN A 102 -5.87 21.83 2.26
N PRO A 103 -5.82 20.48 2.20
CA PRO A 103 -7.01 19.64 2.35
C PRO A 103 -7.63 19.69 3.75
N GLY A 104 -6.90 20.19 4.75
CA GLY A 104 -7.39 20.38 6.12
C GLY A 104 -8.14 21.70 6.34
N SER A 105 -8.10 22.63 5.39
CA SER A 105 -8.80 23.91 5.52
C SER A 105 -10.33 23.71 5.58
N GLY A 106 -10.99 24.45 6.48
CA GLY A 106 -12.44 24.39 6.65
C GLY A 106 -12.97 23.18 7.43
N THR A 107 -12.10 22.27 7.91
CA THR A 107 -12.52 21.10 8.71
C THR A 107 -12.88 21.44 10.16
N GLY A 108 -12.47 22.61 10.67
CA GLY A 108 -12.69 23.02 12.06
C GLY A 108 -11.88 22.23 13.09
N LEU A 109 -11.01 21.32 12.64
CA LEU A 109 -10.18 20.49 13.50
C LEU A 109 -9.13 21.33 14.24
N THR A 110 -8.98 21.05 15.52
CA THR A 110 -7.95 21.62 16.39
C THR A 110 -6.90 20.56 16.72
N PRO A 111 -5.70 20.95 17.20
CA PRO A 111 -4.68 19.99 17.64
C PRO A 111 -5.15 19.02 18.74
N LYS A 112 -6.26 19.33 19.43
CA LYS A 112 -6.85 18.48 20.48
C LYS A 112 -7.68 17.32 19.92
N ASP A 113 -8.10 17.42 18.66
CA ASP A 113 -8.91 16.39 17.98
C ASP A 113 -8.02 15.31 17.33
N GLY A 114 -6.70 15.51 17.32
CA GLY A 114 -5.72 14.55 16.85
C GLY A 114 -5.28 13.58 17.95
N ALA A 115 -5.11 12.30 17.61
CA ALA A 115 -4.42 11.35 18.47
C ALA A 115 -2.92 11.73 18.54
N LEU A 116 -2.38 11.88 19.75
CA LEU A 116 -0.95 12.06 19.95
C LEU A 116 -0.23 10.76 19.58
N SER A 117 0.77 10.82 18.70
CA SER A 117 1.61 9.65 18.42
C SER A 117 2.33 9.21 19.69
N GLU A 118 2.05 7.99 20.15
CA GLU A 118 2.66 7.40 21.34
C GLU A 118 4.15 7.08 21.18
N THR A 119 4.70 7.19 19.96
CA THR A 119 6.09 6.82 19.68
C THR A 119 6.77 7.85 18.78
N LYS A 120 7.80 8.52 19.32
CA LYS A 120 8.80 9.22 18.50
C LYS A 120 9.99 8.27 18.36
N GLY A 121 9.92 7.36 17.39
CA GLY A 121 11.03 6.44 17.11
C GLY A 121 12.27 7.19 16.64
N SER A 122 13.42 6.87 17.21
CA SER A 122 14.72 7.37 16.79
C SER A 122 15.21 6.65 15.53
N TRP A 123 16.09 7.29 14.76
CA TRP A 123 16.80 6.62 13.65
C TRP A 123 17.60 5.40 14.11
N ILE A 124 18.04 5.39 15.37
CA ILE A 124 18.73 4.24 15.95
C ILE A 124 17.77 3.08 16.19
N ASP A 125 16.52 3.35 16.61
CA ASP A 125 15.50 2.31 16.86
C ASP A 125 15.19 1.51 15.60
N PHE A 126 15.19 2.18 14.44
CA PHE A 126 15.05 1.52 13.14
C PHE A 126 16.20 0.56 12.84
N LEU A 127 17.45 0.97 13.09
CA LEU A 127 18.62 0.10 12.86
C LEU A 127 18.63 -1.08 13.82
N THR A 128 18.26 -0.86 15.09
CA THR A 128 18.14 -1.94 16.06
C THR A 128 16.95 -2.85 15.78
N GLY A 129 15.92 -2.40 15.07
CA GLY A 129 14.77 -3.23 14.67
C GLY A 129 15.01 -4.11 13.44
N ILE A 130 16.11 -3.91 12.72
CA ILE A 130 16.50 -4.76 11.58
C ILE A 130 17.16 -6.08 12.02
N VAL A 131 17.77 -6.10 13.22
CA VAL A 131 18.52 -7.24 13.77
C VAL A 131 17.74 -7.87 14.91
#